data_AF-A0A3M1SII5-F1
#
_entry.id   AF-A0A3M1SII5-F1
#
_cell.length_a   1.000
_cell.length_b   1.000
_cell.length_c   1.000
_cell.angle_alpha   90.00
_cell.angle_beta   90.00
_cell.angle_gamma   90.00
#
_symmetry.space_group_name_H-M   'P 1'
#
loop_
_entity.id
_entity.type
_entity.pdbx_description
1 polymer ?
#
loop_
_entity_poly.entity_id
_entity_poly.type
_entity_poly.pdbx_seq_one_letter_code
_entity_poly.pdbx_strand_id
1 'polypeptide(L)'
;KLKEYYPGASVYIHTILPLNVGWLSAELIEEANEEIKKIAERCETGVVDLYHKFVDRDGRPVERYFLDDGVHLSDEGYSVWAQEIERIIGEHP
;
A
#
# COMPACT_ATOMS: atom_id res chain seq x y z
N LYS A 1 3.81 15.32 14.16
CA LYS A 1 3.61 16.50 13.27
C LYS A 1 2.23 16.50 12.62
N LEU A 2 1.86 15.60 11.70
CA LEU A 2 0.52 15.67 11.05
C LEU A 2 -0.66 15.59 12.05
N LYS A 3 -0.69 14.58 12.93
CA LYS A 3 -1.70 14.48 13.99
C LYS A 3 -1.73 15.66 14.97
N GLU A 4 -0.58 16.28 15.18
CA GLU A 4 -0.46 17.44 16.09
C GLU A 4 -1.08 18.69 15.46
N TYR A 5 -0.81 18.91 14.17
CA TYR A 5 -1.38 20.06 13.42
C TYR A 5 -2.84 19.84 13.01
N TYR A 6 -3.27 18.59 12.86
CA TYR A 6 -4.62 18.22 12.42
C TYR A 6 -5.23 17.15 13.34
N PRO A 7 -5.55 17.50 14.59
CA PRO A 7 -6.00 16.52 15.59
C PRO A 7 -7.34 15.86 15.27
N GLY A 8 -8.16 16.48 14.41
CA GLY A 8 -9.44 15.91 13.95
C GLY A 8 -9.35 15.10 12.65
N ALA A 9 -8.17 14.99 12.03
CA ALA A 9 -8.01 14.24 10.79
C ALA A 9 -7.70 12.76 11.07
N SER A 10 -8.42 11.87 10.38
CA SER A 10 -8.02 10.47 10.27
C SER A 10 -6.79 10.37 9.37
N VAL A 11 -5.67 9.90 9.94
CA VAL A 11 -4.40 9.73 9.21
C VAL A 11 -4.18 8.24 8.98
N TYR A 12 -3.88 7.90 7.74
CA TYR A 12 -3.53 6.54 7.31
C TYR A 12 -2.14 6.54 6.68
N ILE A 13 -1.38 5.48 6.92
CA ILE A 13 -0.09 5.24 6.26
C ILE A 13 -0.24 4.02 5.36
N HIS A 14 0.14 4.17 4.09
CA HIS A 14 0.03 3.13 3.08
C HIS A 14 1.33 2.32 3.02
N THR A 15 1.25 0.99 2.98
CA THR A 15 2.42 0.13 2.72
C THR A 15 2.87 0.26 1.27
N ILE A 16 4.14 0.05 0.98
CA ILE A 16 4.66 0.04 -0.39
C ILE A 16 4.04 -1.16 -1.13
N LEU A 17 3.45 -0.92 -2.29
CA LEU A 17 2.96 -1.99 -3.18
C LEU A 17 4.15 -2.78 -3.76
N PRO A 18 3.95 -4.03 -4.20
CA PRO A 18 5.01 -4.74 -4.91
C PRO A 18 5.40 -3.99 -6.18
N LEU A 19 6.67 -4.12 -6.57
CA LEU A 19 7.17 -3.60 -7.85
C LEU A 19 7.52 -4.79 -8.76
N ASN A 20 7.16 -4.68 -10.03
CA ASN A 20 7.53 -5.65 -11.06
C ASN A 20 8.84 -5.24 -11.77
N VAL A 21 9.92 -5.11 -10.99
CA VAL A 21 11.24 -4.69 -11.48
C VAL A 21 12.32 -5.70 -11.07
N GLY A 22 13.26 -5.97 -11.97
CA GLY A 22 14.30 -6.99 -11.73
C GLY A 22 15.45 -6.56 -10.81
N TRP A 23 15.51 -5.29 -10.40
CA TRP A 23 16.62 -4.73 -9.61
C TRP A 23 16.30 -4.52 -8.13
N LEU A 24 15.04 -4.72 -7.72
CA LEU A 24 14.60 -4.59 -6.33
C LEU A 24 13.99 -5.92 -5.89
N SER A 25 14.38 -6.41 -4.72
CA SER A 25 13.83 -7.65 -4.18
C SER A 25 12.48 -7.40 -3.48
N ALA A 26 11.58 -8.38 -3.58
CA ALA A 26 10.29 -8.33 -2.89
C ALA A 26 10.50 -8.29 -1.37
N GLU A 27 11.50 -9.02 -0.87
CA GLU A 27 11.85 -9.09 0.55
C GLU A 27 12.19 -7.70 1.12
N LEU A 28 12.89 -6.84 0.35
CA LEU A 28 13.22 -5.49 0.81
C LEU A 28 11.98 -4.61 0.93
N ILE A 29 11.00 -4.78 0.03
CA ILE A 29 9.71 -4.09 0.11
C ILE A 29 8.93 -4.58 1.33
N GLU A 30 8.91 -5.89 1.57
CA GLU A 30 8.22 -6.50 2.71
C GLU A 30 8.83 -6.05 4.05
N GLU A 31 10.16 -6.04 4.17
CA GLU A 31 10.88 -5.50 5.33
C GLU A 31 10.54 -4.02 5.58
N ALA A 32 10.53 -3.20 4.51
CA ALA A 32 10.15 -1.80 4.62
C ALA A 32 8.68 -1.64 5.05
N ASN A 33 7.78 -2.51 4.57
CA ASN A 33 6.37 -2.51 4.94
C ASN A 33 6.16 -2.85 6.42
N GLU A 34 6.93 -3.79 6.96
CA GLU A 34 6.89 -4.09 8.39
C GLU A 34 7.35 -2.89 9.24
N GLU A 35 8.37 -2.14 8.80
CA GLU A 35 8.76 -0.89 9.48
C GLU A 35 7.69 0.21 9.36
N ILE A 36 7.01 0.31 8.21
CA ILE A 36 5.88 1.23 8.00
C ILE A 36 4.74 0.92 8.97
N LYS A 37 4.38 -0.36 9.13
CA LYS A 37 3.34 -0.79 10.08
C LYS A 37 3.71 -0.41 11.51
N LYS A 38 4.96 -0.66 11.92
CA LYS A 38 5.47 -0.23 13.24
C LYS A 38 5.41 1.29 13.42
N ILE A 39 5.69 2.07 12.36
CA ILE A 39 5.55 3.54 12.42
C ILE A 39 4.10 3.91 12.67
N ALA A 40 3.16 3.29 11.95
CA ALA A 40 1.74 3.59 12.08
C ALA A 40 1.22 3.24 13.47
N GLU A 41 1.62 2.10 14.04
CA GLU A 41 1.31 1.71 15.42
C GLU A 41 1.82 2.75 16.43
N ARG A 42 3.10 3.15 16.34
CA ARG A 42 3.69 4.15 17.25
C ARG A 42 3.04 5.53 17.12
N CYS A 43 2.49 5.85 15.96
CA CYS A 43 1.81 7.11 15.69
C CYS A 43 0.28 7.02 15.89
N GLU A 44 -0.22 5.84 16.27
CA GLU A 44 -1.64 5.51 16.42
C GLU A 44 -2.46 5.86 15.17
N THR A 45 -1.88 5.71 13.97
CA THR A 45 -2.54 5.99 12.69
C THR A 45 -3.10 4.70 12.09
N GLY A 46 -4.09 4.81 11.21
CA GLY A 46 -4.54 3.68 10.42
C GLY A 46 -3.44 3.19 9.46
N VAL A 47 -3.53 1.93 9.03
CA VAL A 47 -2.66 1.36 8.00
C VAL A 47 -3.52 0.94 6.81
N VAL A 48 -3.08 1.31 5.62
CA VAL A 48 -3.59 0.76 4.37
C VAL A 48 -2.57 -0.26 3.87
N ASP A 49 -2.84 -1.55 4.11
CA ASP A 49 -1.96 -2.64 3.71
C ASP A 49 -2.55 -3.44 2.54
N LEU A 50 -2.12 -3.10 1.33
CA LEU A 50 -2.66 -3.67 0.10
C LEU A 50 -1.69 -4.59 -0.63
N TYR A 51 -0.47 -4.80 -0.13
CA TYR A 51 0.57 -5.58 -0.84
C TYR A 51 0.05 -6.94 -1.34
N HIS A 52 -0.64 -7.68 -0.46
CA HIS A 52 -1.20 -9.00 -0.74
C HIS A 52 -2.28 -9.02 -1.85
N LYS A 53 -2.86 -7.87 -2.22
CA LYS A 53 -3.84 -7.73 -3.31
C LYS A 53 -3.16 -7.62 -4.68
N PHE A 54 -1.88 -7.26 -4.71
CA PHE A 54 -1.11 -7.01 -5.92
C PHE A 54 -0.11 -8.10 -6.24
N VAL A 55 -0.06 -9.17 -5.43
CA VAL A 55 0.72 -10.37 -5.71
C VAL A 55 -0.17 -11.56 -6.04
N ASP A 56 0.35 -12.49 -6.84
CA ASP A 56 -0.28 -13.77 -7.13
C ASP A 56 -0.05 -14.79 -6.00
N ARG A 57 -0.44 -16.05 -6.24
CA ARG A 57 -0.30 -17.14 -5.26
C ARG A 57 1.15 -17.52 -4.97
N ASP A 58 2.07 -17.19 -5.88
CA ASP A 58 3.50 -17.43 -5.74
C ASP A 58 4.22 -16.21 -5.15
N GLY A 59 3.49 -15.15 -4.77
CA GLY A 59 4.05 -13.92 -4.23
C GLY A 59 4.63 -12.98 -5.29
N ARG A 60 4.38 -13.23 -6.59
CA ARG A 60 4.88 -12.38 -7.67
C ARG A 60 3.90 -11.24 -7.98
N PRO A 61 4.38 -10.05 -8.36
CA PRO A 61 3.50 -8.97 -8.80
C PRO A 61 2.57 -9.43 -9.92
N VAL A 62 1.27 -9.15 -9.80
CA VAL A 62 0.28 -9.46 -10.83
C VAL A 62 0.51 -8.51 -12.01
N GLU A 63 1.16 -8.99 -13.07
CA GLU A 63 1.67 -8.16 -14.18
C GLU A 63 0.64 -7.16 -14.74
N ARG A 64 -0.61 -7.59 -14.97
CA ARG A 64 -1.66 -6.73 -15.53
C ARG A 64 -2.06 -5.54 -14.67
N TYR A 65 -1.69 -5.52 -13.38
CA TYR A 65 -1.95 -4.39 -12.48
C TYR A 65 -0.92 -3.27 -12.61
N PHE A 66 0.14 -3.47 -13.39
CA PHE A 66 1.21 -2.49 -13.58
C PHE A 66 1.31 -2.03 -15.03
N LEU A 67 1.86 -0.84 -15.25
CA LEU A 67 2.36 -0.40 -16.55
C LEU A 67 3.67 -1.10 -16.88
N ASP A 68 4.14 -0.94 -18.12
CA ASP A 68 5.36 -1.58 -18.65
C ASP A 68 6.63 -1.25 -17.85
N ASP A 69 6.63 -0.18 -17.06
CA ASP A 69 7.76 0.18 -16.18
C ASP A 69 7.82 -0.65 -14.89
N GLY A 70 6.78 -1.44 -14.60
CA GLY A 70 6.70 -2.29 -13.42
C GLY A 70 6.56 -1.54 -12.09
N VAL A 71 6.32 -0.23 -12.12
CA VAL A 71 6.20 0.61 -10.92
C VAL A 71 4.82 1.25 -10.83
N HIS A 72 4.38 1.90 -11.91
CA HIS A 72 3.08 2.56 -11.93
C HIS A 72 1.97 1.54 -12.13
N LEU A 73 0.82 1.78 -11.50
CA LEU A 73 -0.36 0.93 -11.69
C LEU A 73 -0.99 1.19 -13.06
N SER A 74 -1.49 0.12 -13.68
CA SER A 74 -2.41 0.21 -14.82
C SER A 74 -3.80 0.67 -14.38
N ASP A 75 -4.71 0.90 -15.33
CA ASP A 75 -6.12 1.19 -15.03
C ASP A 75 -6.77 0.08 -14.20
N GLU A 76 -6.42 -1.19 -14.46
CA GLU A 76 -6.90 -2.33 -13.68
C GLU A 76 -6.32 -2.32 -12.25
N GLY A 77 -5.02 -2.02 -12.12
CA GLY A 77 -4.37 -1.89 -10.82
C GLY A 77 -4.96 -0.75 -9.98
N TYR A 78 -5.22 0.40 -10.58
CA TYR A 78 -5.89 1.51 -9.92
C TYR A 78 -7.33 1.19 -9.54
N SER A 79 -8.04 0.38 -10.33
CA SER A 79 -9.40 -0.06 -9.98
C SER A 79 -9.40 -0.90 -8.70
N VAL A 80 -8.45 -1.83 -8.55
CA VAL A 80 -8.27 -2.61 -7.31
C VAL A 80 -7.87 -1.72 -6.15
N TRP A 81 -6.90 -0.82 -6.36
CA TRP A 81 -6.43 0.11 -5.34
C TRP A 81 -7.56 1.01 -4.84
N ALA A 82 -8.30 1.66 -5.74
CA ALA A 82 -9.36 2.60 -5.41
C ALA A 82 -10.49 1.91 -4.63
N GLN A 83 -10.90 0.71 -5.05
CA GLN A 83 -11.94 -0.05 -4.36
C GLN A 83 -11.56 -0.35 -2.89
N GLU A 84 -10.31 -0.74 -2.63
CA GLU A 84 -9.87 -1.02 -1.27
C GLU A 84 -9.70 0.25 -0.43
N ILE A 85 -9.24 1.35 -1.03
CA ILE A 85 -9.17 2.66 -0.37
C ILE A 85 -10.56 3.15 0.01
N GLU A 86 -11.53 3.09 -0.91
CA GLU A 86 -12.92 3.46 -0.64
C GLU A 86 -13.53 2.60 0.46
N ARG A 87 -13.21 1.30 0.50
CA ARG A 87 -13.64 0.42 1.58
C ARG A 87 -13.06 0.86 2.93
N ILE A 88 -11.76 1.12 3.00
CA ILE A 88 -11.07 1.49 4.26
C ILE A 88 -11.51 2.86 4.76
N ILE A 89 -11.64 3.85 3.87
CA ILE A 89 -12.02 5.22 4.24
C ILE A 89 -13.54 5.34 4.43
N GLY A 90 -14.33 4.67 3.60
CA GLY A 90 -15.80 4.71 3.65
C GLY A 90 -16.40 3.97 4.86
N GLU A 91 -15.69 3.01 5.45
CA GLU A 91 -16.08 2.35 6.70
C GLU A 91 -15.84 3.24 7.95
N HIS A 92 -15.18 4.40 7.80
CA HIS A 92 -14.86 5.33 8.89
C HIS A 92 -15.23 6.80 8.55
N PRO A 93 -16.54 7.14 8.47
CA PRO A 93 -17.02 8.52 8.28
C PRO A 93 -16.82 9.41 9.51
#